data_AF-A0A2V9RD11-F1
#
_entry.id   AF-A0A2V9RD11-F1
#
_cell.length_a   1.000
_cell.length_b   1.000
_cell.length_c   1.000
_cell.angle_alpha   90.00
_cell.angle_beta   90.00
_cell.angle_gamma   90.00
#
_symmetry.space_group_name_H-M   'P 1'
#
loop_
_entity.id
_entity.type
_entity.pdbx_description
1 polymer ?
#
loop_
_entity_poly.entity_id
_entity_poly.type
_entity_poly.pdbx_seq_one_letter_code
_entity_poly.pdbx_strand_id
1 'polypeptide(L)'
;MTDENRALLEMLKFELRFLEEGGYGRSPRTPWKPTRTFQDSPSCLNFDDPARPHPCGECQLMRFVPEENRKEDVPCWFIPLSTQGDTVDYHSRCGSQLELEDALGKWLREAIQKIESDPGTLPADDGEISTQNTLPKVTAL
;
A
#
# COMPACT_ATOMS: atom_id res chain seq x y z
N MET A 1 -13.99 -4.17 -18.69
CA MET A 1 -12.99 -3.38 -17.92
C MET A 1 -13.32 -1.92 -18.08
N THR A 2 -13.55 -1.20 -16.98
CA THR A 2 -13.82 0.25 -16.99
C THR A 2 -12.55 1.05 -17.29
N ASP A 3 -12.68 2.32 -17.70
CA ASP A 3 -11.53 3.19 -17.93
C ASP A 3 -10.72 3.42 -16.64
N GLU A 4 -11.40 3.49 -15.49
CA GLU A 4 -10.75 3.57 -14.18
C GLU A 4 -9.90 2.33 -13.87
N ASN A 5 -10.41 1.14 -14.15
CA ASN A 5 -9.66 -0.09 -13.90
C ASN A 5 -8.48 -0.23 -14.86
N ARG A 6 -8.61 0.28 -16.10
CA ARG A 6 -7.47 0.39 -17.03
C ARG A 6 -6.42 1.36 -16.49
N ALA A 7 -6.81 2.55 -16.05
CA ALA A 7 -5.89 3.53 -15.49
C ALA A 7 -5.18 3.00 -14.24
N LEU A 8 -5.91 2.32 -13.35
CA LEU A 8 -5.33 1.66 -12.19
C LEU A 8 -4.35 0.55 -12.59
N LEU A 9 -4.72 -0.31 -13.55
CA LEU A 9 -3.86 -1.39 -14.02
C LEU A 9 -2.55 -0.86 -14.62
N GLU A 10 -2.61 0.17 -15.45
CA GLU A 10 -1.41 0.81 -16.03
C GLU A 10 -0.52 1.43 -14.95
N MET A 11 -1.11 2.06 -13.93
CA MET A 11 -0.36 2.60 -12.80
C MET A 11 0.33 1.49 -11.99
N LEU A 12 -0.35 0.40 -11.67
CA LEU A 12 0.26 -0.72 -10.92
C LEU A 12 1.36 -1.42 -11.74
N LYS A 13 1.18 -1.55 -13.06
CA LYS A 13 2.22 -2.08 -13.96
C LYS A 13 3.44 -1.16 -14.06
N PHE A 14 3.21 0.16 -14.10
CA PHE A 14 4.29 1.13 -14.01
C PHE A 14 5.05 0.98 -12.68
N GLU A 15 4.32 0.91 -11.58
CA GLU A 15 4.87 0.78 -10.23
C GLU A 15 5.71 -0.49 -10.06
N LEU A 16 5.24 -1.62 -10.60
CA LEU A 16 5.98 -2.88 -10.60
C LEU A 16 7.30 -2.77 -11.37
N ARG A 17 7.28 -2.13 -12.55
CA ARG A 17 8.52 -1.90 -13.32
C ARG A 17 9.47 -0.98 -12.57
N PHE A 18 8.96 0.10 -11.98
CA PHE A 18 9.77 1.04 -11.20
C PHE A 18 10.48 0.33 -10.04
N LEU A 19 9.77 -0.55 -9.34
CA LEU A 19 10.34 -1.40 -8.30
C LEU A 19 11.42 -2.35 -8.86
N GLU A 20 11.11 -3.10 -9.92
CA GLU A 20 12.02 -4.09 -10.52
C GLU A 20 13.29 -3.47 -11.12
N GLU A 21 13.22 -2.21 -11.56
CA GLU A 21 14.35 -1.41 -12.03
C GLU A 21 15.17 -0.78 -10.87
N GLY A 22 14.78 -1.04 -9.62
CA GLY A 22 15.49 -0.57 -8.43
C GLY A 22 15.14 0.85 -8.00
N GLY A 23 14.00 1.38 -8.43
CA GLY A 23 13.53 2.74 -8.12
C GLY A 23 13.38 3.03 -6.62
N TYR A 24 13.19 1.98 -5.81
CA TYR A 24 13.11 2.06 -4.35
C TYR A 24 14.43 1.71 -3.63
N GLY A 25 15.46 1.33 -4.38
CA GLY A 25 16.76 0.98 -3.83
C GLY A 25 17.37 2.14 -3.04
N ARG A 26 18.09 1.81 -1.97
CA ARG A 26 18.83 2.78 -1.15
C ARG A 26 19.75 3.63 -2.04
N SER A 27 19.49 4.93 -2.09
CA SER A 27 20.36 5.88 -2.79
C SER A 27 21.75 5.91 -2.13
N PRO A 28 22.84 5.66 -2.89
CA PRO A 28 24.20 5.79 -2.35
C PRO A 28 24.53 7.21 -1.86
N ARG A 29 23.81 8.21 -2.37
CA ARG A 29 23.98 9.62 -1.97
C ARG A 29 23.27 9.95 -0.66
N THR A 30 22.22 9.20 -0.30
CA THR A 30 21.40 9.46 0.89
C THR A 30 21.01 8.15 1.61
N PRO A 31 21.99 7.33 2.05
CA PRO A 31 21.69 6.02 2.66
C PRO A 31 20.95 6.12 3.99
N TRP A 32 20.96 7.28 4.64
CA TRP A 32 20.20 7.56 5.87
C TRP A 32 18.74 7.97 5.62
N LYS A 33 18.38 8.32 4.38
CA LYS A 33 17.01 8.71 4.06
C LYS A 33 16.19 7.42 3.87
N PRO A 34 15.12 7.20 4.66
CA PRO A 34 14.25 6.06 4.43
C PRO A 34 13.54 6.22 3.09
N THR A 35 13.42 5.12 2.36
CA THR A 35 12.62 5.05 1.13
C THR A 35 11.15 5.24 1.49
N ARG A 36 10.47 6.18 0.83
CA ARG A 36 9.05 6.43 1.02
C ARG A 36 8.28 5.72 -0.08
N THR A 37 8.00 4.43 0.11
CA THR A 37 7.25 3.62 -0.85
C THR A 37 5.94 4.31 -1.27
N PHE A 38 5.63 4.23 -2.56
CA PHE A 38 4.63 4.99 -3.31
C PHE A 38 4.86 6.50 -3.41
N GLN A 39 5.32 7.18 -2.36
CA GLN A 39 5.57 8.64 -2.40
C GLN A 39 6.78 9.03 -3.25
N ASP A 40 7.82 8.21 -3.23
CA ASP A 40 9.05 8.41 -4.02
C ASP A 40 8.91 7.87 -5.46
N SER A 41 7.72 7.41 -5.87
CA SER A 41 7.45 6.98 -7.26
C SER A 41 6.89 8.11 -8.11
N PRO A 42 7.26 8.21 -9.40
CA PRO A 42 6.63 9.13 -10.35
C PRO A 42 5.12 8.91 -10.56
N SER A 43 4.56 7.80 -10.06
CA SER A 43 3.11 7.55 -10.06
C SER A 43 2.36 8.37 -9.00
N CYS A 44 3.07 8.93 -8.01
CA CYS A 44 2.49 9.78 -6.98
C CYS A 44 2.11 11.16 -7.55
N LEU A 45 0.89 11.62 -7.28
CA LEU A 45 0.43 12.97 -7.67
C LEU A 45 1.26 14.09 -7.03
N ASN A 46 1.94 13.81 -5.91
CA ASN A 46 2.79 14.74 -5.19
C ASN A 46 4.28 14.37 -5.29
N PHE A 47 4.67 13.62 -6.33
CA PHE A 47 6.07 13.24 -6.55
C PHE A 47 6.96 14.48 -6.68
N ASP A 48 8.06 14.50 -5.91
CA ASP A 48 9.05 15.59 -5.87
C ASP A 48 8.47 16.99 -5.54
N ASP A 49 7.27 17.05 -4.96
CA ASP A 49 6.64 18.30 -4.51
C ASP A 49 6.44 18.32 -2.97
N PRO A 50 7.29 19.04 -2.22
CA PRO A 50 7.15 19.20 -0.79
C PRO A 50 5.86 19.89 -0.34
N ALA A 51 5.24 20.71 -1.19
CA ALA A 51 4.00 21.42 -0.87
C ALA A 51 2.78 20.49 -0.87
N ARG A 52 2.90 19.31 -1.49
CA ARG A 52 1.85 18.28 -1.59
C ARG A 52 0.47 18.87 -1.96
N PRO A 53 0.35 19.59 -3.09
CA PRO A 53 -0.85 20.33 -3.43
C PRO A 53 -2.05 19.43 -3.78
N HIS A 54 -1.82 18.15 -4.12
CA HIS A 54 -2.88 17.22 -4.52
C HIS A 54 -3.35 16.36 -3.34
N PRO A 55 -4.66 16.29 -3.07
CA PRO A 55 -5.19 15.42 -2.03
C PRO A 55 -5.01 13.95 -2.42
N CYS A 56 -4.52 13.12 -1.49
CA CYS A 56 -4.34 11.69 -1.73
C CYS A 56 -5.65 10.97 -2.11
N GLY A 57 -6.81 11.52 -1.73
CA GLY A 57 -8.14 11.02 -2.11
C GLY A 57 -8.39 10.88 -3.62
N GLU A 58 -7.67 11.63 -4.45
CA GLU A 58 -7.74 11.55 -5.92
C GLU A 58 -6.84 10.46 -6.51
N CYS A 59 -5.95 9.88 -5.69
CA CYS A 59 -5.04 8.83 -6.13
C CYS A 59 -5.76 7.49 -6.24
N GLN A 60 -5.51 6.76 -7.33
CA GLN A 60 -6.10 5.45 -7.57
C GLN A 60 -5.68 4.39 -6.51
N LEU A 61 -4.56 4.59 -5.82
CA LEU A 61 -4.13 3.72 -4.71
C LEU A 61 -5.06 3.76 -3.49
N MET A 62 -5.91 4.80 -3.36
CA MET A 62 -6.85 4.93 -2.23
C MET A 62 -7.82 3.76 -2.10
N ARG A 63 -8.05 3.02 -3.19
CA ARG A 63 -8.89 1.82 -3.22
C ARG A 63 -8.33 0.69 -2.34
N PHE A 64 -7.01 0.68 -2.12
CA PHE A 64 -6.33 -0.33 -1.30
C PHE A 64 -6.05 0.15 0.13
N VAL A 65 -6.39 1.40 0.46
CA VAL A 65 -6.22 1.93 1.81
C VAL A 65 -7.45 1.53 2.65
N PRO A 66 -7.25 0.90 3.81
CA PRO A 66 -8.32 0.63 4.78
C PRO A 66 -9.10 1.90 5.11
N GLU A 67 -10.41 1.80 5.28
CA GLU A 67 -11.30 2.97 5.38
C GLU A 67 -10.91 3.89 6.55
N GLU A 68 -10.52 3.30 7.68
CA GLU A 68 -10.04 3.95 8.88
C GLU A 68 -8.78 4.80 8.65
N ASN A 69 -7.94 4.43 7.68
CA ASN A 69 -6.67 5.11 7.40
C ASN A 69 -6.74 6.10 6.23
N ARG A 70 -7.90 6.23 5.56
CA ARG A 70 -8.04 7.12 4.39
C ARG A 70 -7.86 8.61 4.72
N LYS A 71 -7.99 9.00 5.99
CA LYS A 71 -7.85 10.38 6.47
C LYS A 71 -6.46 10.70 7.03
N GLU A 72 -5.54 9.74 7.02
CA GLU A 72 -4.18 9.95 7.48
C GLU A 72 -3.42 10.89 6.55
N ASP A 73 -2.35 11.50 7.05
CA ASP A 73 -1.52 12.43 6.25
C ASP A 73 -0.90 11.74 5.04
N VAL A 74 -0.59 10.45 5.15
CA VAL A 74 -0.04 9.62 4.08
C VAL A 74 -0.79 8.29 4.03
N PRO A 75 -1.98 8.26 3.40
CA PRO A 75 -2.84 7.07 3.42
C PRO A 75 -2.20 5.84 2.76
N CYS A 76 -1.40 6.03 1.71
CA CYS A 76 -0.77 4.93 0.96
C CYS A 76 0.24 4.11 1.79
N TRP A 77 0.67 4.61 2.96
CA TRP A 77 1.53 3.86 3.88
C TRP A 77 0.79 2.78 4.67
N PHE A 78 -0.54 2.84 4.69
CA PHE A 78 -1.40 1.88 5.37
C PHE A 78 -1.94 0.80 4.43
N ILE A 79 -1.47 0.75 3.18
CA ILE A 79 -1.81 -0.33 2.26
C ILE A 79 -1.23 -1.64 2.81
N PRO A 80 -2.05 -2.67 3.04
CA PRO A 80 -1.57 -3.98 3.45
C PRO A 80 -0.90 -4.69 2.27
N LEU A 81 0.32 -5.18 2.48
CA LEU A 81 1.09 -5.95 1.50
C LEU A 81 0.99 -7.46 1.75
N SER A 82 0.55 -7.88 2.94
CA SER A 82 0.40 -9.28 3.33
C SER A 82 -1.04 -9.62 3.74
N THR A 83 -1.38 -10.91 3.72
CA THR A 83 -2.66 -11.42 4.23
C THR A 83 -2.79 -11.29 5.76
N GLN A 84 -1.69 -11.00 6.47
CA GLN A 84 -1.69 -10.72 7.90
C GLN A 84 -1.96 -9.24 8.21
N GLY A 85 -2.08 -8.41 7.17
CA GLY A 85 -2.30 -6.96 7.30
C GLY A 85 -1.01 -6.16 7.50
N ASP A 86 0.16 -6.75 7.26
CA ASP A 86 1.43 -6.01 7.34
C ASP A 86 1.43 -4.89 6.30
N THR A 87 1.48 -3.65 6.77
CA THR A 87 1.39 -2.46 5.92
C THR A 87 2.75 -2.05 5.37
N VAL A 88 2.73 -1.19 4.35
CA VAL A 88 3.93 -0.49 3.88
C VAL A 88 4.69 0.18 5.03
N ASP A 89 4.00 0.87 5.95
CA ASP A 89 4.62 1.50 7.13
C ASP A 89 5.27 0.46 8.05
N TYR A 90 4.61 -0.66 8.32
CA TYR A 90 5.16 -1.73 9.13
C TYR A 90 6.46 -2.28 8.54
N HIS A 91 6.45 -2.64 7.25
CA HIS A 91 7.64 -3.12 6.55
C HIS A 91 8.75 -2.06 6.51
N SER A 92 8.39 -0.78 6.38
CA SER A 92 9.36 0.33 6.37
C SER A 92 10.04 0.57 7.72
N ARG A 93 9.36 0.26 8.83
CA ARG A 93 9.88 0.44 10.20
C ARG A 93 10.62 -0.78 10.74
N CYS A 94 10.07 -1.95 10.48
CA CYS A 94 10.48 -3.20 11.15
C CYS A 94 11.25 -4.14 10.23
N GLY A 95 11.11 -3.99 8.90
CA GLY A 95 11.74 -4.85 7.91
C GLY A 95 13.00 -4.27 7.29
N SER A 96 13.73 -5.12 6.57
CA SER A 96 14.77 -4.72 5.64
C SER A 96 14.17 -4.16 4.34
N GLN A 97 14.96 -3.36 3.63
CA GLN A 97 14.58 -2.86 2.31
C GLN A 97 14.21 -4.00 1.35
N LEU A 98 14.96 -5.09 1.39
CA LEU A 98 14.72 -6.26 0.55
C LEU A 98 13.38 -6.94 0.86
N GLU A 99 13.03 -7.08 2.14
CA GLU A 99 11.75 -7.65 2.56
C GLU A 99 10.58 -6.76 2.14
N LEU A 100 10.72 -5.43 2.25
CA LEU A 100 9.72 -4.48 1.77
C LEU A 100 9.54 -4.58 0.25
N GLU A 101 10.64 -4.63 -0.51
CA GLU A 101 10.60 -4.74 -1.97
C GLU A 101 10.02 -6.08 -2.44
N ASP A 102 10.34 -7.19 -1.78
CA ASP A 102 9.76 -8.51 -2.09
C ASP A 102 8.26 -8.55 -1.78
N ALA A 103 7.85 -8.07 -0.60
CA ALA A 103 6.44 -7.98 -0.23
C ALA A 103 5.65 -7.08 -1.20
N LEU A 104 6.19 -5.91 -1.53
CA LEU A 104 5.58 -4.99 -2.49
C LEU A 104 5.48 -5.61 -3.89
N GLY A 105 6.54 -6.26 -4.37
CA GLY A 105 6.56 -6.89 -5.69
C GLY A 105 5.56 -8.04 -5.79
N LYS A 106 5.45 -8.86 -4.75
CA LYS A 106 4.41 -9.90 -4.65
C LYS A 106 3.02 -9.27 -4.69
N TRP A 107 2.76 -8.28 -3.83
CA TRP A 107 1.48 -7.59 -3.77
C TRP A 107 1.07 -6.95 -5.11
N LEU A 108 2.00 -6.27 -5.79
CA LEU A 108 1.76 -5.65 -7.10
C LEU A 108 1.35 -6.67 -8.14
N ARG A 109 2.05 -7.82 -8.23
CA ARG A 109 1.72 -8.89 -9.17
C ARG A 109 0.35 -9.49 -8.89
N GLU A 110 0.02 -9.73 -7.62
CA GLU A 110 -1.29 -10.25 -7.22
C GLU A 110 -2.42 -9.24 -7.52
N ALA A 111 -2.21 -7.96 -7.23
CA ALA A 111 -3.18 -6.90 -7.53
C ALA A 111 -3.42 -6.74 -9.04
N ILE A 112 -2.36 -6.75 -9.84
CA ILE A 112 -2.43 -6.73 -11.31
C ILE A 112 -3.23 -7.94 -11.82
N GLN A 113 -2.87 -9.14 -11.37
CA GLN A 113 -3.53 -10.38 -11.79
C GLN A 113 -5.02 -10.37 -11.44
N LYS A 114 -5.40 -9.86 -10.26
CA LYS A 114 -6.80 -9.71 -9.84
C LYS A 114 -7.57 -8.80 -10.79
N ILE A 115 -7.05 -7.61 -11.08
CA ILE A 115 -7.72 -6.65 -11.99
C ILE A 115 -7.83 -7.20 -13.43
N GLU A 116 -6.85 -7.97 -13.89
CA GLU A 116 -6.87 -8.61 -15.21
C GLU A 116 -7.86 -9.78 -15.29
N SER A 117 -7.96 -10.58 -14.23
CA SER A 117 -8.81 -11.79 -14.18
C SER A 117 -10.27 -11.45 -13.87
N ASP A 118 -10.50 -10.48 -13.00
CA ASP A 118 -11.84 -10.02 -12.63
C ASP A 118 -11.85 -8.48 -12.52
N PRO A 119 -12.22 -7.77 -13.59
CA PRO A 119 -12.33 -6.32 -13.57
C PRO A 119 -13.42 -5.80 -12.62
N GLY A 120 -14.20 -6.64 -11.95
CA GLY A 120 -15.23 -6.26 -10.97
C GLY A 120 -14.83 -6.44 -9.50
N THR A 121 -13.77 -7.21 -9.20
CA THR A 121 -13.45 -7.63 -7.83
C THR A 121 -12.06 -7.14 -7.43
N LEU A 122 -12.02 -6.07 -6.64
CA LEU A 122 -10.83 -5.66 -5.90
C LEU A 122 -10.55 -6.68 -4.77
N PRO A 123 -9.31 -6.79 -4.27
CA PRO A 123 -9.03 -7.55 -3.07
C PRO A 123 -9.86 -6.97 -1.91
N ALA A 124 -10.98 -7.63 -1.60
CA ALA A 124 -11.64 -7.46 -0.34
C ALA A 124 -10.65 -7.91 0.74
N ASP A 125 -10.43 -7.02 1.70
CA ASP A 125 -10.38 -7.36 3.11
C ASP A 125 -11.11 -8.69 3.41
N ASP A 126 -10.36 -9.80 3.50
CA ASP A 126 -10.76 -11.02 4.22
C ASP A 126 -10.35 -10.92 5.71
N GLY A 127 -10.54 -9.75 6.31
CA GLY A 127 -10.53 -9.49 7.73
C GLY A 127 -11.88 -9.83 8.35
N GLU A 128 -12.17 -11.13 8.43
CA GLU A 128 -13.16 -11.62 9.38
C GLU A 128 -12.54 -11.54 10.80
N ILE A 129 -12.51 -10.33 11.38
CA ILE A 129 -12.22 -10.15 12.81
C ILE A 129 -13.40 -10.74 13.57
N SER A 130 -13.28 -11.99 13.97
CA SER A 130 -14.20 -12.65 14.90
C SER A 130 -14.07 -11.98 16.27
N THR A 131 -14.88 -10.95 16.52
CA THR A 131 -15.04 -10.36 17.85
C THR A 131 -15.78 -11.34 18.75
N GLN A 132 -15.06 -12.23 19.43
CA GLN A 132 -15.57 -12.87 20.65
C GLN A 132 -15.06 -12.09 21.87
N ASN A 133 -15.83 -11.03 22.15
CA ASN A 133 -15.80 -10.29 23.39
C ASN A 133 -16.17 -11.23 24.55
N THR A 134 -15.21 -11.56 25.42
CA THR A 134 -15.50 -12.19 26.72
C THR A 134 -14.88 -11.36 27.83
N LEU A 135 -15.67 -10.46 28.42
CA LEU A 135 -15.34 -9.84 29.70
C LEU A 135 -15.30 -10.91 30.81
N PRO A 136 -14.29 -10.93 31.69
CA PRO A 136 -14.39 -11.71 32.91
C PRO A 136 -15.37 -11.03 33.87
N LYS A 137 -16.39 -11.79 34.30
CA LYS A 137 -17.25 -11.42 35.43
C LYS A 137 -16.39 -11.35 36.69
N VAL A 138 -16.19 -10.15 37.22
CA VAL A 138 -15.66 -9.94 38.58
C VAL A 138 -16.81 -10.19 39.55
N THR A 139 -16.76 -11.32 40.25
CA THR A 139 -17.63 -11.61 41.40
C THR A 139 -16.98 -11.01 42.64
N ALA A 140 -17.63 -10.00 43.22
CA ALA A 140 -17.28 -9.49 44.55
C ALA A 140 -17.80 -10.43 45.64
N LEU A 141 -16.95 -10.75 46.60
CA LEU A 141 -17.28 -11.25 47.93
C LEU A 141 -16.52 -10.39 48.95
#